data_AF-A0A4S8M3Z5-F1
#
_entry.id   AF-A0A4S8M3Z5-F1
#
_cell.length_a   1.000
_cell.length_b   1.000
_cell.length_c   1.000
_cell.angle_alpha   90.00
_cell.angle_beta   90.00
_cell.angle_gamma   90.00
#
_symmetry.space_group_name_H-M   'P 1'
#
loop_
_entity.id
_entity.type
_entity.pdbx_description
1 polymer ?
#
loop_
_entity_poly.entity_id
_entity_poly.type
_entity_poly.pdbx_seq_one_letter_code
_entity_poly.pdbx_strand_id
1 'polypeptide(L)'
;MIQPTFSLRLAAGVPCVPGYHKDNQDPNFLFEQAQRIGFPVLIKAVHGGGGGKGMRTVTTTTAEAFHEAMTSAKRESLKSFSNDTVFADALGGVVSLWERDCSVKRRNQKIIEEVAADNPLPLEQSTVPLVGHTFETRIYSENPRNNFLPDSGPLVSLDTETYIDHPLWRHSKVEPSVRLVQGFTQGYQIGVFYDPTIAKLIVHGKDRTEALRMLRKKALDEYHVVVHTPQWR
;
A
#
# COMPACT_ATOMS: atom_id res chain seq x y z
N MET A 1 17.55 -14.12 -8.90
CA MET A 1 17.50 -14.11 -7.44
C MET A 1 16.04 -14.25 -7.04
N ILE A 2 15.69 -15.39 -6.45
CA ILE A 2 14.37 -15.66 -5.91
C ILE A 2 14.05 -14.59 -4.86
N GLN A 3 12.82 -14.07 -4.79
CA GLN A 3 12.37 -13.37 -3.59
C GLN A 3 12.51 -14.39 -2.44
N PRO A 4 13.45 -14.23 -1.48
CA PRO A 4 13.74 -15.26 -0.47
C PRO A 4 12.48 -15.69 0.30
N THR A 5 11.54 -14.74 0.44
CA THR A 5 10.21 -14.90 1.02
C THR A 5 9.30 -15.89 0.27
N PHE A 6 9.44 -16.08 -1.04
CA PHE A 6 8.56 -16.94 -1.82
C PHE A 6 8.91 -18.42 -1.66
N SER A 7 10.21 -18.75 -1.67
CA SER A 7 10.68 -20.13 -1.43
C SER A 7 10.29 -20.62 -0.03
N LEU A 8 10.38 -19.75 0.98
CA LEU A 8 9.96 -20.05 2.35
C LEU A 8 8.45 -20.34 2.44
N ARG A 9 7.61 -19.60 1.71
CA ARG A 9 6.15 -19.80 1.67
C ARG A 9 5.76 -21.13 1.04
N LEU A 10 6.41 -21.50 -0.07
CA LEU A 10 6.19 -22.80 -0.71
C LEU A 10 6.61 -23.94 0.21
N ALA A 11 7.76 -23.83 0.89
CA ALA A 11 8.21 -24.82 1.87
C ALA A 11 7.25 -24.95 3.07
N ALA A 12 6.58 -23.86 3.45
CA ALA A 12 5.54 -23.83 4.48
C ALA A 12 4.15 -24.29 3.99
N GLY A 13 4.01 -24.76 2.74
CA GLY A 13 2.73 -25.24 2.20
C GLY A 13 1.72 -24.13 1.87
N VAL A 14 2.14 -22.86 1.81
CA VAL A 14 1.26 -21.73 1.51
C VAL A 14 0.97 -21.70 -0.01
N PRO A 15 -0.31 -21.74 -0.44
CA PRO A 15 -0.67 -21.60 -1.84
C PRO A 15 -0.16 -20.28 -2.42
N CYS A 16 0.54 -20.34 -3.56
CA CYS A 16 1.10 -19.17 -4.21
C CYS A 16 0.67 -19.08 -5.68
N VAL A 17 0.65 -17.85 -6.23
CA VAL A 17 0.37 -17.62 -7.65
C VAL A 17 1.45 -18.31 -8.50
N PRO A 18 1.09 -19.06 -9.56
CA PRO A 18 2.06 -19.67 -10.45
C PRO A 18 3.02 -18.64 -11.05
N GLY A 19 4.31 -18.94 -11.00
CA GLY A 19 5.34 -18.02 -11.46
C GLY A 19 6.69 -18.70 -11.60
N TYR A 20 7.61 -18.00 -12.28
CA TYR A 20 9.00 -18.41 -12.32
C TYR A 20 9.77 -17.72 -11.20
N HIS A 21 10.39 -18.53 -10.33
CA HIS A 21 11.02 -18.07 -9.10
C HIS A 21 12.45 -18.58 -8.96
N LYS A 22 13.18 -18.86 -10.04
CA LYS A 22 14.58 -19.33 -9.97
C LYS A 22 15.56 -18.25 -10.45
N ASP A 23 16.85 -18.56 -10.43
CA ASP A 23 17.90 -17.56 -10.61
C ASP A 23 18.22 -17.18 -12.05
N ASN A 24 17.85 -17.99 -13.04
CA ASN A 24 18.04 -17.61 -14.45
C ASN A 24 17.17 -16.39 -14.77
N GLN A 25 17.81 -15.26 -15.09
CA GLN A 25 17.18 -13.98 -15.43
C GLN A 25 17.36 -13.62 -16.92
N ASP A 26 17.76 -14.59 -17.75
CA ASP A 26 17.85 -14.42 -19.20
C ASP A 26 16.47 -14.04 -19.78
N PRO A 27 16.36 -12.95 -20.56
CA PRO A 27 15.07 -12.47 -21.08
C PRO A 27 14.32 -13.50 -21.93
N ASN A 28 15.03 -14.24 -22.79
CA ASN A 28 14.42 -15.22 -23.69
C ASN A 28 13.91 -16.42 -22.88
N PHE A 29 14.72 -16.91 -21.95
CA PHE A 29 14.31 -17.98 -21.05
C PHE A 29 13.08 -17.58 -20.21
N LEU A 30 13.05 -16.36 -19.68
CA LEU A 30 11.91 -15.86 -18.92
C LEU A 30 10.64 -15.71 -19.78
N PHE A 31 10.79 -15.36 -21.06
CA PHE A 31 9.68 -15.37 -22.01
C PHE A 31 9.13 -16.79 -22.23
N GLU A 32 9.99 -17.79 -22.39
CA GLU A 32 9.54 -19.20 -22.46
C GLU A 32 8.79 -19.62 -21.19
N GLN A 33 9.26 -19.20 -20.01
CA GLN A 33 8.54 -19.48 -18.76
C GLN A 33 7.18 -18.77 -18.73
N ALA A 34 7.10 -17.51 -19.20
CA ALA A 34 5.84 -16.79 -19.32
C ALA A 34 4.85 -17.49 -20.26
N GLN A 35 5.33 -18.07 -21.36
CA GLN A 35 4.50 -18.88 -22.26
C GLN A 35 3.98 -20.15 -21.59
N ARG A 36 4.80 -20.82 -20.75
CA ARG A 36 4.38 -22.01 -19.98
C ARG A 36 3.36 -21.68 -18.90
N ILE A 37 3.49 -20.52 -18.25
CA ILE A 37 2.57 -20.03 -17.22
C ILE A 37 1.23 -19.59 -17.86
N GLY A 38 1.30 -18.98 -19.05
CA GLY A 38 0.16 -18.43 -19.77
C GLY A 38 0.00 -16.93 -19.54
N PHE A 39 -0.31 -16.19 -20.61
CA PHE A 39 -0.57 -14.75 -20.56
C PHE A 39 -2.05 -14.48 -20.18
N PRO A 40 -2.36 -13.34 -19.52
CA PRO A 40 -1.46 -12.26 -19.17
C PRO A 40 -0.55 -12.59 -17.98
N VAL A 41 0.69 -12.10 -18.02
CA VAL A 41 1.66 -12.26 -16.93
C VAL A 41 2.00 -10.91 -16.28
N LEU A 42 2.39 -10.92 -15.01
CA LEU A 42 2.88 -9.75 -14.29
C LEU A 42 4.38 -9.89 -14.05
N ILE A 43 5.20 -9.07 -14.70
CA ILE A 43 6.63 -8.94 -14.41
C ILE A 43 6.78 -8.13 -13.13
N LYS A 44 7.57 -8.62 -12.16
CA LYS A 44 7.89 -7.93 -10.91
C LYS A 44 9.38 -7.94 -10.66
N ALA A 45 9.97 -6.78 -10.36
CA ALA A 45 11.36 -6.70 -9.92
C ALA A 45 11.57 -7.40 -8.57
N VAL A 46 12.72 -8.07 -8.41
CA VAL A 46 13.08 -8.83 -7.19
C VAL A 46 13.30 -7.93 -5.97
N HIS A 47 13.72 -6.69 -6.16
CA HIS A 47 13.94 -5.75 -5.05
C HIS A 47 12.95 -4.58 -5.07
N GLY A 48 11.78 -4.78 -5.69
CA GLY A 48 10.67 -3.83 -5.60
C GLY A 48 10.08 -3.83 -4.19
N GLY A 49 10.69 -3.06 -3.29
CA GLY A 49 10.06 -2.65 -2.04
C GLY A 49 8.65 -2.12 -2.33
N GLY A 50 7.72 -2.32 -1.39
CA GLY A 50 6.29 -2.01 -1.58
C GLY A 50 6.03 -0.64 -2.25
N GLY A 51 4.88 -0.50 -2.93
CA GLY A 51 4.50 0.76 -3.58
C GLY A 51 4.35 0.70 -5.10
N GLY A 52 4.13 -0.47 -5.69
CA GLY A 52 3.68 -0.55 -7.09
C GLY A 52 4.76 -0.39 -8.17
N LYS A 53 5.96 0.06 -7.79
CA LYS A 53 7.09 0.34 -8.69
C LYS A 53 7.80 -0.93 -9.14
N GLY A 54 8.30 -0.94 -10.38
CA GLY A 54 9.05 -2.08 -10.93
C GLY A 54 8.16 -3.26 -11.29
N MET A 55 6.87 -3.02 -11.58
CA MET A 55 5.92 -4.04 -12.05
C MET A 55 5.34 -3.68 -13.42
N ARG A 56 5.20 -4.66 -14.32
CA ARG A 56 4.56 -4.48 -15.64
C ARG A 56 3.66 -5.66 -15.97
N THR A 57 2.40 -5.37 -16.30
CA THR A 57 1.50 -6.37 -16.87
C THR A 57 1.83 -6.54 -18.35
N VAL A 58 1.98 -7.77 -18.79
CA VAL A 58 2.19 -8.13 -20.20
C VAL A 58 1.01 -8.97 -20.64
N THR A 59 0.18 -8.40 -21.50
CA THR A 59 -1.00 -9.06 -22.09
C THR A 59 -0.69 -9.63 -23.47
N THR A 60 0.24 -9.01 -24.20
CA THR A 60 0.66 -9.43 -25.54
C THR A 60 1.64 -10.58 -25.46
N THR A 61 1.42 -11.63 -26.24
CA THR A 61 2.18 -12.89 -26.21
C THR A 61 3.47 -12.86 -27.03
N THR A 62 3.97 -11.68 -27.43
CA THR A 62 5.18 -11.53 -28.24
C THR A 62 6.41 -11.32 -27.38
N ALA A 63 7.57 -11.78 -27.85
CA ALA A 63 8.84 -11.64 -27.14
C ALA A 63 9.23 -10.17 -27.00
N GLU A 64 8.96 -9.35 -28.02
CA GLU A 64 9.28 -7.93 -28.04
C GLU A 64 8.54 -7.18 -26.92
N ALA A 65 7.23 -7.40 -26.79
CA ALA A 65 6.42 -6.76 -25.75
C ALA A 65 6.85 -7.19 -24.34
N PHE A 66 7.22 -8.46 -24.19
CA PHE A 66 7.75 -8.98 -22.93
C PHE A 66 9.10 -8.34 -22.57
N HIS A 67 10.04 -8.26 -23.52
CA HIS A 67 11.36 -7.65 -23.32
C HIS A 67 11.29 -6.15 -23.03
N GLU A 68 10.39 -5.43 -23.69
CA GLU A 68 10.15 -4.01 -23.42
C GLU A 68 9.63 -3.80 -22.00
N ALA A 69 8.63 -4.57 -21.59
CA ALA A 69 8.08 -4.53 -20.23
C ALA A 69 9.14 -4.90 -19.18
N MET A 70 9.95 -5.92 -19.45
CA MET A 70 11.05 -6.34 -18.57
C MET A 70 12.09 -5.22 -18.40
N THR A 71 12.51 -4.60 -19.50
CA THR A 71 13.49 -3.51 -19.48
C THR A 71 12.94 -2.30 -18.73
N SER A 72 11.67 -1.95 -18.96
CA SER A 72 10.97 -0.88 -18.25
C SER A 72 10.89 -1.12 -16.75
N ALA A 73 10.54 -2.35 -16.32
CA ALA A 73 10.48 -2.74 -14.92
C ALA A 73 11.87 -2.68 -14.25
N LYS A 74 12.91 -3.18 -14.93
CA LYS A 74 14.31 -3.12 -14.44
C LYS A 74 14.78 -1.69 -14.23
N ARG A 75 14.55 -0.81 -15.21
CA ARG A 75 14.96 0.60 -15.13
C ARG A 75 14.28 1.33 -13.97
N GLU A 76 12.98 1.09 -13.76
CA GLU A 76 12.25 1.69 -12.64
C GLU A 76 12.73 1.17 -11.28
N SER A 77 13.04 -0.13 -11.19
CA SER A 77 13.59 -0.72 -9.98
C SER A 77 14.97 -0.16 -9.62
N LEU A 78 15.88 -0.07 -10.60
CA LEU A 78 17.23 0.49 -10.41
C LEU A 78 17.18 1.94 -9.93
N LYS A 79 16.28 2.74 -10.48
CA LYS A 79 16.10 4.14 -10.07
C LYS A 79 15.56 4.28 -8.65
N SER A 80 14.82 3.29 -8.14
CA SER A 80 14.01 3.45 -6.94
C SER A 80 14.60 2.85 -5.67
N PHE A 81 15.45 1.80 -5.74
CA PHE A 81 15.73 0.98 -4.56
C PHE A 81 17.20 0.81 -4.16
N SER A 82 18.19 1.07 -5.02
CA SER A 82 19.64 1.16 -4.74
C SER A 82 20.34 0.21 -3.72
N ASN A 83 19.71 -0.84 -3.14
CA ASN A 83 20.29 -1.90 -2.28
C ASN A 83 19.24 -2.99 -1.95
N ASP A 84 19.67 -4.19 -1.56
CA ASP A 84 18.93 -5.47 -1.62
C ASP A 84 18.88 -6.32 -0.33
N THR A 85 19.07 -5.77 0.89
CA THR A 85 19.04 -6.57 2.15
C THR A 85 18.19 -5.97 3.27
N VAL A 86 17.38 -6.78 3.97
CA VAL A 86 16.65 -6.42 5.22
C VAL A 86 16.58 -7.62 6.20
N PHE A 87 16.72 -7.34 7.50
CA PHE A 87 16.79 -8.26 8.67
C PHE A 87 15.39 -8.71 9.17
N ALA A 88 15.33 -9.81 9.93
CA ALA A 88 14.13 -10.24 10.68
C ALA A 88 14.52 -10.81 12.07
N ASP A 89 13.67 -10.57 13.08
CA ASP A 89 13.93 -10.81 14.51
C ASP A 89 13.85 -12.28 14.97
N ALA A 90 14.19 -12.53 16.24
CA ALA A 90 14.45 -13.84 16.85
C ALA A 90 13.40 -14.36 17.86
N LEU A 91 12.26 -13.71 18.06
CA LEU A 91 11.29 -14.11 19.09
C LEU A 91 10.05 -14.73 18.44
N GLY A 92 10.08 -16.05 18.29
CA GLY A 92 9.12 -16.91 17.56
C GLY A 92 7.65 -16.94 18.05
N GLY A 93 7.12 -15.84 18.59
CA GLY A 93 5.68 -15.64 18.80
C GLY A 93 5.07 -14.92 17.60
N VAL A 94 4.09 -15.54 16.94
CA VAL A 94 3.36 -14.92 15.81
C VAL A 94 1.87 -14.96 16.11
N VAL A 95 1.23 -13.79 16.06
CA VAL A 95 -0.23 -13.65 16.14
C VAL A 95 -0.71 -12.88 14.92
N SER A 96 -1.73 -13.39 14.24
CA SER A 96 -2.39 -12.72 13.12
C SER A 96 -3.51 -11.82 13.63
N LEU A 97 -3.52 -10.56 13.16
CA LEU A 97 -4.58 -9.58 13.45
C LEU A 97 -5.69 -9.63 12.39
N TRP A 98 -6.03 -10.83 11.95
CA TRP A 98 -6.97 -11.09 10.87
C TRP A 98 -6.52 -10.45 9.53
N GLU A 99 -7.41 -10.47 8.55
CA GLU A 99 -7.11 -10.04 7.19
C GLU A 99 -7.54 -8.59 6.94
N ARG A 100 -6.89 -7.93 5.98
CA ARG A 100 -7.34 -6.64 5.45
C ARG A 100 -7.54 -6.75 3.96
N ASP A 101 -8.79 -6.56 3.53
CA ASP A 101 -9.08 -6.39 2.11
C ASP A 101 -8.58 -5.02 1.65
N CYS A 102 -7.68 -5.04 0.69
CA CYS A 102 -7.17 -3.84 0.06
C CYS A 102 -7.20 -3.96 -1.45
N SER A 103 -8.18 -4.66 -2.00
CA SER A 103 -8.46 -4.79 -3.42
C SER A 103 -8.61 -3.43 -4.14
N VAL A 104 -9.10 -2.41 -3.45
CA VAL A 104 -9.17 -1.03 -3.96
C VAL A 104 -7.78 -0.41 -3.95
N LYS A 105 -7.12 -0.41 -5.11
CA LYS A 105 -5.76 0.14 -5.31
C LYS A 105 -5.71 1.00 -6.56
N ARG A 106 -4.81 1.98 -6.55
CA ARG A 106 -4.37 2.72 -7.74
C ARG A 106 -2.86 2.58 -7.87
N ARG A 107 -2.36 2.33 -9.09
CA ARG A 107 -0.91 2.15 -9.39
C ARG A 107 -0.20 1.15 -8.46
N ASN A 108 -0.92 0.14 -7.97
CA ASN A 108 -0.39 -0.94 -7.12
C ASN A 108 0.30 -0.50 -5.82
N GLN A 109 -0.04 0.68 -5.27
CA GLN A 109 0.64 1.26 -4.12
C GLN A 109 0.06 0.87 -2.74
N LYS A 110 0.95 0.51 -1.82
CA LYS A 110 0.83 0.51 -0.35
C LYS A 110 2.24 0.64 0.23
N ILE A 111 2.41 1.36 1.35
CA ILE A 111 3.71 2.01 1.64
C ILE A 111 4.57 1.41 2.77
N ILE A 112 4.09 0.96 3.95
CA ILE A 112 4.79 0.02 4.88
C ILE A 112 3.98 -0.07 6.18
N GLU A 113 4.13 -1.18 6.90
CA GLU A 113 3.62 -1.41 8.25
C GLU A 113 4.60 -2.26 9.05
N GLU A 114 4.74 -1.96 10.34
CA GLU A 114 5.63 -2.62 11.27
C GLU A 114 4.82 -3.09 12.49
N VAL A 115 5.19 -4.25 13.06
CA VAL A 115 4.49 -4.89 14.17
C VAL A 115 5.49 -5.22 15.27
N ALA A 116 5.15 -4.84 16.51
CA ALA A 116 5.78 -5.23 17.77
C ALA A 116 7.24 -4.83 18.09
N ALA A 117 8.08 -4.39 17.14
CA ALA A 117 9.41 -3.79 17.40
C ALA A 117 10.22 -4.49 18.53
N ASP A 118 10.42 -5.81 18.38
CA ASP A 118 11.15 -6.69 19.32
C ASP A 118 10.52 -6.91 20.71
N ASN A 119 9.29 -6.45 20.95
CA ASN A 119 8.58 -6.71 22.21
C ASN A 119 7.75 -8.01 22.15
N PRO A 120 7.60 -8.74 23.28
CA PRO A 120 6.68 -9.87 23.34
C PRO A 120 5.25 -9.42 23.05
N LEU A 121 4.52 -10.22 22.28
CA LEU A 121 3.12 -9.93 21.95
C LEU A 121 2.25 -10.03 23.20
N PRO A 122 1.42 -9.02 23.51
CA PRO A 122 0.66 -8.96 24.76
C PRO A 122 -0.60 -9.84 24.77
N LEU A 123 -0.92 -10.52 23.68
CA LEU A 123 -2.18 -11.24 23.47
C LEU A 123 -1.94 -12.60 22.80
N GLU A 124 -2.74 -13.58 23.18
CA GLU A 124 -2.85 -14.88 22.51
C GLU A 124 -3.81 -14.79 21.31
N GLN A 125 -3.61 -15.61 20.27
CA GLN A 125 -4.44 -15.57 19.05
C GLN A 125 -5.95 -15.71 19.33
N SER A 126 -6.33 -16.56 20.29
CA SER A 126 -7.74 -16.77 20.68
C SER A 126 -8.37 -15.56 21.37
N THR A 127 -7.55 -14.61 21.83
CA THR A 127 -7.99 -13.42 22.56
C THR A 127 -8.07 -12.17 21.68
N VAL A 128 -7.64 -12.25 20.40
CA VAL A 128 -7.72 -11.15 19.44
C VAL A 128 -9.16 -11.00 18.92
N PRO A 129 -9.89 -9.96 19.32
CA PRO A 129 -11.31 -9.88 19.01
C PRO A 129 -11.51 -9.29 17.60
N LEU A 130 -12.50 -9.81 16.86
CA LEU A 130 -12.94 -9.22 15.60
C LEU A 130 -14.14 -8.30 15.86
N VAL A 131 -13.90 -7.00 15.94
CA VAL A 131 -14.87 -6.03 16.45
C VAL A 131 -15.16 -4.95 15.41
N GLY A 132 -16.40 -4.91 14.94
CA GLY A 132 -16.88 -3.89 14.00
C GLY A 132 -16.25 -4.02 12.60
N HIS A 133 -16.27 -2.92 11.85
CA HIS A 133 -15.70 -2.78 10.51
C HIS A 133 -14.99 -1.44 10.37
N THR A 134 -13.87 -1.43 9.65
CA THR A 134 -13.03 -0.25 9.46
C THR A 134 -12.77 -0.01 7.98
N PHE A 135 -12.78 1.26 7.57
CA PHE A 135 -12.23 1.68 6.28
C PHE A 135 -11.10 2.68 6.51
N GLU A 136 -9.98 2.51 5.80
CA GLU A 136 -8.94 3.52 5.67
C GLU A 136 -9.02 4.14 4.28
N THR A 137 -8.94 5.46 4.22
CA THR A 137 -8.76 6.23 2.99
C THR A 137 -7.54 7.12 3.11
N ARG A 138 -6.70 7.12 2.07
CA ARG A 138 -5.54 7.99 1.97
C ARG A 138 -5.89 9.21 1.14
N ILE A 139 -5.63 10.38 1.68
CA ILE A 139 -5.80 11.65 0.98
C ILE A 139 -4.45 12.00 0.37
N TYR A 140 -4.40 12.10 -0.96
CA TYR A 140 -3.21 12.44 -1.71
C TYR A 140 -3.30 13.86 -2.27
N SER A 141 -2.17 14.55 -2.37
CA SER A 141 -2.02 15.75 -3.19
C SER A 141 -1.89 15.38 -4.67
N GLU A 142 -2.85 14.60 -5.20
CA GLU A 142 -2.92 14.27 -6.63
C GLU A 142 -4.15 14.95 -7.23
N ASN A 143 -4.03 15.51 -8.43
CA ASN A 143 -5.13 16.22 -9.09
C ASN A 143 -5.97 15.30 -9.98
N PRO A 144 -7.22 14.93 -9.61
CA PRO A 144 -8.03 14.02 -10.42
C PRO A 144 -8.38 14.56 -11.81
N ARG A 145 -8.41 15.90 -11.96
CA ARG A 145 -8.68 16.58 -13.24
C ARG A 145 -7.46 16.67 -14.14
N ASN A 146 -6.26 16.53 -13.57
CA ASN A 146 -4.98 16.54 -14.29
C ASN A 146 -4.27 15.19 -14.21
N ASN A 147 -4.99 14.11 -14.58
CA ASN A 147 -4.49 12.74 -14.63
C ASN A 147 -3.81 12.23 -13.33
N PHE A 148 -4.21 12.79 -12.18
CA PHE A 148 -3.66 12.47 -10.86
C PHE A 148 -2.15 12.65 -10.82
N LEU A 149 -1.67 13.71 -11.46
CA LEU A 149 -0.31 14.19 -11.25
C LEU A 149 -0.20 14.75 -9.82
N PRO A 150 0.92 14.51 -9.13
CA PRO A 150 1.17 15.11 -7.83
C PRO A 150 1.21 16.63 -7.94
N ASP A 151 0.36 17.28 -7.17
CA ASP A 151 0.40 18.70 -6.90
C ASP A 151 1.40 18.97 -5.78
N SER A 152 2.22 20.01 -5.98
CA SER A 152 3.21 20.49 -5.02
C SER A 152 3.01 21.97 -4.76
N GLY A 153 3.22 22.40 -3.53
CA GLY A 153 2.99 23.78 -3.10
C GLY A 153 2.48 23.85 -1.67
N PRO A 154 2.18 25.07 -1.17
CA PRO A 154 1.72 25.24 0.20
C PRO A 154 0.30 24.69 0.38
N LEU A 155 0.06 24.03 1.50
CA LEU A 155 -1.28 23.72 2.01
C LEU A 155 -1.96 25.02 2.45
N VAL A 156 -2.88 25.52 1.64
CA VAL A 156 -3.53 26.83 1.85
C VAL A 156 -4.59 26.76 2.95
N SER A 157 -5.33 25.67 2.99
CA SER A 157 -6.39 25.45 3.97
C SER A 157 -6.37 23.98 4.37
N LEU A 158 -6.43 23.75 5.68
CA LEU A 158 -6.54 22.44 6.30
C LEU A 158 -7.46 22.58 7.52
N ASP A 159 -8.73 22.22 7.35
CA ASP A 159 -9.70 22.20 8.46
C ASP A 159 -9.74 20.80 9.07
N THR A 160 -9.38 20.71 10.34
CA THR A 160 -9.29 19.44 11.07
C THR A 160 -9.92 19.50 12.46
N GLU A 161 -10.62 20.59 12.79
CA GLU A 161 -11.18 20.84 14.13
C GLU A 161 -12.25 19.82 14.53
N THR A 162 -12.87 19.14 13.55
CA THR A 162 -13.88 18.10 13.75
C THR A 162 -13.33 16.71 14.08
N TYR A 163 -12.02 16.46 13.93
CA TYR A 163 -11.42 15.14 14.15
C TYR A 163 -10.79 15.03 15.54
N ILE A 164 -11.61 14.71 16.53
CA ILE A 164 -11.13 14.36 17.87
C ILE A 164 -10.61 12.92 17.83
N ASP A 165 -9.36 12.72 18.23
CA ASP A 165 -8.76 11.39 18.38
C ASP A 165 -9.48 10.66 19.54
N HIS A 166 -10.51 9.90 19.19
CA HIS A 166 -11.24 9.10 20.17
C HIS A 166 -10.38 7.86 20.46
N PRO A 167 -9.95 7.62 21.71
CA PRO A 167 -9.16 6.44 22.03
C PRO A 167 -9.99 5.18 21.78
N LEU A 168 -9.69 4.49 20.68
CA LEU A 168 -10.42 3.34 20.13
C LEU A 168 -10.38 2.08 21.03
N TRP A 169 -9.66 2.10 22.14
CA TRP A 169 -9.30 0.87 22.86
C TRP A 169 -10.15 0.57 24.11
N ARG A 170 -10.93 1.53 24.64
CA ARG A 170 -11.42 1.41 26.03
C ARG A 170 -12.84 0.88 26.26
N HIS A 171 -13.60 0.49 25.23
CA HIS A 171 -15.00 0.13 25.46
C HIS A 171 -15.44 -1.13 24.71
N SER A 172 -16.15 -2.01 25.41
CA SER A 172 -16.85 -3.19 24.90
C SER A 172 -17.99 -2.87 23.91
N LYS A 173 -18.10 -1.63 23.47
CA LYS A 173 -19.16 -1.08 22.64
C LYS A 173 -18.50 -0.34 21.47
N VAL A 174 -18.82 -0.77 20.25
CA VAL A 174 -18.35 -0.11 19.03
C VAL A 174 -19.14 1.17 18.85
N GLU A 175 -18.56 2.29 19.25
CA GLU A 175 -19.10 3.61 18.96
C GLU A 175 -18.54 4.09 17.61
N PRO A 176 -19.38 4.62 16.71
CA PRO A 176 -18.92 5.12 15.41
C PRO A 176 -17.91 6.27 15.58
N SER A 177 -16.76 6.17 14.92
CA SER A 177 -15.68 7.15 15.07
C SER A 177 -14.92 7.41 13.78
N VAL A 178 -14.23 8.55 13.72
CA VAL A 178 -13.24 8.89 12.70
C VAL A 178 -11.91 9.19 13.38
N ARG A 179 -10.83 8.63 12.86
CA ARG A 179 -9.45 8.89 13.26
C ARG A 179 -8.72 9.51 12.08
N LEU A 180 -8.16 10.69 12.30
CA LEU A 180 -7.30 11.38 11.36
C LEU A 180 -5.84 11.10 11.71
N VAL A 181 -5.06 10.61 10.76
CA VAL A 181 -3.61 10.50 10.86
C VAL A 181 -2.99 11.43 9.84
N GLN A 182 -2.39 12.53 10.29
CA GLN A 182 -1.75 13.53 9.44
C GLN A 182 -0.40 13.95 10.01
N GLY A 183 0.53 14.33 9.13
CA GLY A 183 1.85 14.85 9.50
C GLY A 183 2.06 16.31 9.10
N PHE A 184 1.07 16.97 8.52
CA PHE A 184 1.18 18.32 7.96
C PHE A 184 0.21 19.28 8.62
N THR A 185 0.59 20.56 8.67
CA THR A 185 -0.24 21.66 9.14
C THR A 185 -0.53 22.64 8.00
N GLN A 186 -1.51 23.52 8.18
CA GLN A 186 -1.71 24.64 7.24
C GLN A 186 -0.41 25.43 7.05
N GLY A 187 -0.13 25.83 5.82
CA GLY A 187 1.11 26.50 5.40
C GLY A 187 2.27 25.56 5.07
N TYR A 188 2.17 24.26 5.36
CA TYR A 188 3.23 23.31 5.04
C TYR A 188 3.44 23.17 3.52
N GLN A 189 4.70 23.07 3.10
CA GLN A 189 5.08 22.96 1.70
C GLN A 189 5.12 21.49 1.25
N ILE A 190 4.17 21.07 0.42
CA ILE A 190 4.21 19.75 -0.20
C ILE A 190 5.28 19.75 -1.30
N GLY A 191 6.32 18.94 -1.10
CA GLY A 191 7.41 18.76 -2.07
C GLY A 191 7.14 17.65 -3.08
N VAL A 192 7.95 17.61 -4.13
CA VAL A 192 7.90 16.58 -5.19
C VAL A 192 8.75 15.34 -4.89
N PHE A 193 9.53 15.39 -3.81
CA PHE A 193 10.55 14.39 -3.50
C PHE A 193 10.01 13.19 -2.73
N TYR A 194 8.84 13.33 -2.11
CA TYR A 194 8.21 12.30 -1.29
C TYR A 194 6.85 11.88 -1.86
N ASP A 195 6.27 10.82 -1.29
CA ASP A 195 4.93 10.40 -1.63
C ASP A 195 3.90 11.50 -1.31
N PRO A 196 2.93 11.78 -2.19
CA PRO A 196 1.99 12.89 -2.02
C PRO A 196 0.89 12.62 -0.97
N THR A 197 0.98 11.59 -0.12
CA THR A 197 -0.01 11.35 0.94
C THR A 197 -0.02 12.53 1.91
N ILE A 198 -1.15 13.23 2.03
CA ILE A 198 -1.42 14.31 2.99
C ILE A 198 -1.88 13.72 4.33
N ALA A 199 -2.85 12.80 4.29
CA ALA A 199 -3.48 12.27 5.49
C ALA A 199 -4.06 10.86 5.27
N LYS A 200 -4.35 10.17 6.36
CA LYS A 200 -5.20 8.98 6.38
C LYS A 200 -6.43 9.26 7.23
N LEU A 201 -7.60 9.05 6.64
CA LEU A 201 -8.88 9.05 7.33
C LEU A 201 -9.28 7.61 7.57
N ILE A 202 -9.42 7.24 8.84
CA ILE A 202 -9.77 5.88 9.28
C ILE A 202 -11.10 5.98 9.99
N VAL A 203 -12.10 5.20 9.57
CA VAL A 203 -13.42 5.18 10.22
C VAL A 203 -13.72 3.81 10.78
N HIS A 204 -14.44 3.76 11.89
CA HIS A 204 -14.90 2.52 12.52
C HIS A 204 -16.42 2.58 12.73
N GLY A 205 -17.08 1.43 12.56
CA GLY A 205 -18.50 1.26 12.83
C GLY A 205 -18.79 -0.18 13.23
N LYS A 206 -19.97 -0.44 13.81
CA LYS A 206 -20.37 -1.77 14.27
C LYS A 206 -20.52 -2.79 13.14
N ASP A 207 -20.80 -2.30 11.93
CA ASP A 207 -20.92 -3.09 10.72
C ASP A 207 -20.39 -2.31 9.50
N ARG A 208 -20.27 -2.99 8.37
CA ARG A 208 -19.75 -2.43 7.12
C ARG A 208 -20.56 -1.23 6.63
N THR A 209 -21.88 -1.24 6.81
CA THR A 209 -22.79 -0.18 6.34
C THR A 209 -22.59 1.09 7.15
N GLU A 210 -22.48 0.96 8.47
CA GLU A 210 -22.21 2.07 9.37
C GLU A 210 -20.82 2.67 9.13
N ALA A 211 -19.79 1.83 8.98
CA ALA A 211 -18.45 2.30 8.65
C ALA A 211 -18.43 3.05 7.30
N LEU A 212 -19.15 2.58 6.27
CA LEU A 212 -19.22 3.27 4.99
C LEU A 212 -19.99 4.61 5.08
N ARG A 213 -21.04 4.66 5.89
CA ARG A 213 -21.78 5.91 6.17
C ARG A 213 -20.87 6.93 6.86
N MET A 214 -20.08 6.49 7.85
CA MET A 214 -19.07 7.32 8.53
C MET A 214 -18.03 7.83 7.53
N LEU A 215 -17.49 6.95 6.67
CA LEU A 215 -16.51 7.34 5.66
C LEU A 215 -17.04 8.47 4.77
N ARG A 216 -18.26 8.33 4.24
CA ARG A 216 -18.84 9.32 3.33
C ARG A 216 -19.20 10.61 4.05
N LYS A 217 -19.99 10.51 5.11
CA LYS A 217 -20.66 11.66 5.73
C LYS A 217 -19.85 12.39 6.78
N LYS A 218 -18.92 11.70 7.44
CA LYS A 218 -18.15 12.26 8.56
C LYS A 218 -16.67 12.42 8.26
N ALA A 219 -16.10 11.58 7.40
CA ALA A 219 -14.70 11.71 7.04
C ALA A 219 -14.53 12.50 5.73
N LEU A 220 -15.12 12.07 4.62
CA LEU A 220 -14.85 12.69 3.31
C LEU A 220 -15.61 14.00 3.08
N ASP A 221 -16.89 14.08 3.47
CA ASP A 221 -17.70 15.30 3.29
C ASP A 221 -17.22 16.47 4.19
N GLU A 222 -16.57 16.18 5.33
CA GLU A 222 -16.14 17.18 6.33
C GLU A 222 -14.61 17.46 6.27
N TYR A 223 -13.81 16.67 5.55
CA TYR A 223 -12.37 16.91 5.40
C TYR A 223 -12.09 17.89 4.26
N HIS A 224 -11.76 19.14 4.60
CA HIS A 224 -11.46 20.18 3.63
C HIS A 224 -9.95 20.45 3.54
N VAL A 225 -9.38 20.23 2.36
CA VAL A 225 -7.97 20.50 2.07
C VAL A 225 -7.80 21.22 0.74
N VAL A 226 -6.96 22.24 0.71
CA VAL A 226 -6.59 22.97 -0.51
C VAL A 226 -5.07 23.05 -0.62
N VAL A 227 -4.53 22.51 -1.72
CA VAL A 227 -3.12 22.67 -2.09
C VAL A 227 -3.03 23.77 -3.14
N HIS A 228 -2.20 24.78 -2.92
CA HIS A 228 -1.90 25.73 -3.99
C HIS A 228 -1.01 25.05 -5.02
N THR A 229 -1.52 24.89 -6.22
CA THR A 229 -0.71 24.53 -7.38
C THR A 229 -0.26 25.80 -8.07
N PRO A 230 1.06 26.09 -8.15
CA PRO A 230 1.54 27.05 -9.11
C PRO A 230 1.06 26.60 -10.49
N GLN A 231 0.21 27.40 -11.15
CA GLN A 231 -0.09 27.16 -12.55
C GLN A 231 1.24 27.30 -13.30
N TRP A 232 1.80 26.19 -13.77
CA TRP A 232 2.91 26.20 -14.69
C TRP A 232 2.48 27.07 -15.89
N ARG A 233 3.09 28.24 -16.03
CA ARG A 233 3.04 29.03 -17.27
C ARG A 233 3.88 28.36 -18.34
#